data_AF-A0A085AK28-F1
#
_entry.id   AF-A0A085AK28-F1
#
_cell.length_a   1.000
_cell.length_b   1.000
_cell.length_c   1.000
_cell.angle_alpha   90.00
_cell.angle_beta   90.00
_cell.angle_gamma   90.00
#
_symmetry.space_group_name_H-M   'P 1'
#
loop_
_entity.id
_entity.type
_entity.pdbx_description
1 polymer ?
#
loop_
_entity_poly.entity_id
_entity_poly.type
_entity_poly.pdbx_seq_one_letter_code
_entity_poly.pdbx_strand_id
1 'polypeptide(L)'
;MSDLQAVIAWTEATRQHAPLLNNDADALLTRLLALKHQQRQLACVQNQPPCVGLYGHALEAKALLLTTLCNSPAGRLPITAGAKTLDWFTHINPGHNTTRMAIRFSQQATAPDEAFPLRLKLMSEAELVQLFIMHALDQEEIRPVEKSVITARLAGWQSLRQPQQVPGIDQESIAAIARFWRDSVPVAQQQMDDDLWYQFATLLPSLDLSARASAWSLLWGEQHALTQQWLALAHMLHQTGNARDVAAPLSLLVDTFALP
;
A
#
# COMPACT_ATOMS: atom_id res chain seq x y z
N MET A 1 -22.98 -12.82 -3.90
CA MET A 1 -22.08 -12.58 -2.74
C MET A 1 -21.01 -13.65 -2.76
N SER A 2 -19.74 -13.33 -2.47
CA SER A 2 -18.73 -14.38 -2.31
C SER A 2 -19.01 -15.20 -1.05
N ASP A 3 -18.62 -16.47 -1.02
CA ASP A 3 -18.83 -17.35 0.13
C ASP A 3 -18.20 -16.76 1.41
N LEU A 4 -17.03 -16.14 1.31
CA LEU A 4 -16.38 -15.43 2.42
C LEU A 4 -17.24 -14.28 2.98
N GLN A 5 -17.92 -13.51 2.13
CA GLN A 5 -18.81 -12.44 2.61
C GLN A 5 -20.01 -13.00 3.37
N ALA A 6 -20.54 -14.15 2.94
CA ALA A 6 -21.64 -14.81 3.63
C ALA A 6 -21.19 -15.33 5.01
N VAL A 7 -20.00 -15.90 5.12
CA VAL A 7 -19.44 -16.36 6.41
C VAL A 7 -19.19 -15.18 7.35
N ILE A 8 -18.59 -14.08 6.88
CA ILE A 8 -18.39 -12.86 7.69
C ILE A 8 -19.72 -12.36 8.25
N ALA A 9 -20.73 -12.18 7.39
CA ALA A 9 -22.05 -11.72 7.81
C ALA A 9 -22.73 -12.69 8.78
N TRP A 10 -22.59 -13.99 8.55
CA TRP A 10 -23.11 -15.02 9.46
C TRP A 10 -22.44 -14.97 10.83
N THR A 11 -21.12 -14.80 10.89
CA THR A 11 -20.38 -14.67 12.15
C THR A 11 -20.83 -13.41 12.91
N GLU A 12 -20.94 -12.26 12.24
CA GLU A 12 -21.40 -11.01 12.84
C GLU A 12 -22.83 -11.07 13.37
N ALA A 13 -23.73 -11.76 12.67
CA ALA A 13 -25.08 -12.00 13.15
C ALA A 13 -25.07 -12.97 14.34
N THR A 14 -24.44 -14.14 14.19
CA THR A 14 -24.54 -15.25 15.14
C THR A 14 -23.88 -14.93 16.48
N ARG A 15 -22.80 -14.14 16.50
CA ARG A 15 -22.13 -13.74 17.74
C ARG A 15 -23.03 -12.99 18.71
N GLN A 16 -24.09 -12.32 18.24
CA GLN A 16 -25.03 -11.58 19.10
C GLN A 16 -25.84 -12.50 20.04
N HIS A 17 -26.00 -13.77 19.67
CA HIS A 17 -26.85 -14.74 20.39
C HIS A 17 -26.10 -16.03 20.77
N ALA A 18 -24.82 -16.16 20.44
CA ALA A 18 -23.98 -17.32 20.76
C ALA A 18 -22.73 -16.89 21.56
N PRO A 19 -22.77 -16.92 22.91
CA PRO A 19 -21.67 -16.45 23.75
C PRO A 19 -20.33 -17.15 23.49
N LEU A 20 -20.36 -18.47 23.25
CA LEU A 20 -19.15 -19.24 22.93
C LEU A 20 -18.49 -18.77 21.63
N LEU A 21 -19.29 -18.48 20.59
CA LEU A 21 -18.78 -17.92 19.34
C LEU A 21 -18.27 -16.50 19.56
N ASN A 22 -18.96 -15.69 20.36
CA ASN A 22 -18.58 -14.30 20.60
C ASN A 22 -17.19 -14.16 21.24
N ASN A 23 -16.77 -15.13 22.07
CA ASN A 23 -15.44 -15.13 22.68
C ASN A 23 -14.31 -15.16 21.64
N ASP A 24 -14.52 -15.82 20.51
CA ASP A 24 -13.52 -15.98 19.44
C ASP A 24 -13.86 -15.19 18.17
N ALA A 25 -14.97 -14.46 18.17
CA ALA A 25 -15.53 -13.84 16.97
C ALA A 25 -14.60 -12.78 16.38
N ASP A 26 -13.97 -11.95 17.21
CA ASP A 26 -13.07 -10.88 16.75
C ASP A 26 -11.84 -11.45 16.04
N ALA A 27 -11.22 -12.47 16.63
CA ALA A 27 -10.11 -13.20 16.00
C ALA A 27 -10.50 -13.88 14.69
N LEU A 28 -11.67 -14.52 14.65
CA LEU A 28 -12.18 -15.15 13.45
C LEU A 28 -12.47 -14.12 12.35
N LEU A 29 -13.10 -12.99 12.70
CA LEU A 29 -13.44 -11.92 11.77
C LEU A 29 -12.19 -11.24 11.21
N THR A 30 -11.18 -10.95 12.04
CA THR A 30 -9.88 -10.43 11.59
C THR A 30 -9.24 -11.34 10.53
N ARG A 31 -9.27 -12.66 10.74
CA ARG A 31 -8.73 -13.64 9.78
C ARG A 31 -9.57 -13.72 8.50
N LEU A 32 -10.90 -13.73 8.61
CA LEU A 32 -11.78 -13.75 7.45
C LEU A 32 -11.64 -12.48 6.59
N LEU A 33 -11.50 -11.31 7.22
CA LEU A 33 -11.25 -10.05 6.52
C LEU A 33 -9.92 -10.07 5.77
N ALA A 34 -8.85 -10.61 6.39
CA ALA A 34 -7.56 -10.77 5.72
C ALA A 34 -7.64 -11.74 4.53
N LEU A 35 -8.38 -12.84 4.66
CA LEU A 35 -8.63 -13.77 3.55
C LEU A 35 -9.42 -13.13 2.41
N LYS A 36 -10.44 -12.33 2.74
CA LYS A 36 -11.22 -11.58 1.75
C LYS A 36 -10.36 -10.56 1.00
N HIS A 37 -9.49 -9.85 1.73
CA HIS A 37 -8.50 -8.96 1.11
C HIS A 37 -7.61 -9.72 0.12
N GLN A 38 -7.08 -10.88 0.53
CA GLN A 38 -6.24 -11.73 -0.32
C GLN A 38 -6.99 -12.22 -1.56
N GLN A 39 -8.26 -12.64 -1.41
CA GLN A 39 -9.11 -13.02 -2.55
C GLN A 39 -9.26 -11.87 -3.55
N ARG A 40 -9.52 -10.64 -3.06
CA ARG A 40 -9.65 -9.44 -3.90
C ARG A 40 -8.35 -9.15 -4.66
N GLN A 41 -7.20 -9.26 -3.99
CA GLN A 41 -5.89 -9.07 -4.63
C GLN A 41 -5.63 -10.12 -5.71
N LEU A 42 -5.90 -11.40 -5.43
CA LEU A 42 -5.74 -12.48 -6.41
C LEU A 42 -6.65 -12.28 -7.63
N ALA A 43 -7.92 -11.91 -7.42
CA ALA A 43 -8.85 -11.61 -8.51
C ALA A 43 -8.38 -10.43 -9.36
N CYS A 44 -7.76 -9.42 -8.75
CA CYS A 44 -7.16 -8.29 -9.47
C CYS A 44 -5.96 -8.74 -10.31
N VAL A 45 -5.08 -9.58 -9.76
CA VAL A 45 -3.86 -10.08 -10.44
C VAL A 45 -4.19 -11.07 -11.55
N GLN A 46 -5.24 -11.89 -11.41
CA GLN A 46 -5.67 -12.85 -12.43
C GLN A 46 -5.99 -12.18 -13.78
N ASN A 47 -6.47 -10.94 -13.76
CA ASN A 47 -6.80 -10.18 -14.96
C ASN A 47 -5.64 -9.33 -15.49
N GLN A 48 -4.48 -9.34 -14.82
CA GLN A 48 -3.32 -8.55 -15.23
C GLN A 48 -2.38 -9.36 -16.13
N PRO A 49 -1.80 -8.74 -17.17
CA PRO A 49 -0.81 -9.42 -17.99
C PRO A 49 0.42 -9.76 -17.14
N PRO A 50 1.03 -10.94 -17.36
CA PRO A 50 2.23 -11.36 -16.64
C PRO A 50 3.34 -10.33 -16.86
N CYS A 51 4.17 -10.16 -15.83
CA CYS A 51 5.27 -9.19 -15.84
C CYS A 51 6.53 -9.87 -15.32
N VAL A 52 7.66 -9.59 -15.95
CA VAL A 52 8.98 -9.95 -15.45
C VAL A 52 9.55 -8.74 -14.72
N GLY A 53 9.91 -8.89 -13.45
CA GLY A 53 10.54 -7.84 -12.65
C GLY A 53 12.04 -8.03 -12.56
N LEU A 54 12.81 -6.97 -12.81
CA LEU A 54 14.28 -6.97 -12.72
C LEU A 54 14.73 -6.17 -11.50
N TYR A 55 15.29 -6.84 -10.49
CA TYR A 55 15.69 -6.24 -9.22
C TYR A 55 17.17 -6.53 -8.92
N GLY A 56 17.79 -5.68 -8.09
CA GLY A 56 19.18 -5.83 -7.64
C GLY A 56 20.12 -4.70 -8.11
N HIS A 57 21.37 -4.75 -7.63
CA HIS A 57 22.36 -3.67 -7.78
C HIS A 57 23.11 -3.66 -9.12
N ALA A 58 23.21 -4.80 -9.83
CA ALA A 58 23.97 -4.91 -11.07
C ALA A 58 23.23 -4.27 -12.26
N LEU A 59 23.44 -2.97 -12.49
CA LEU A 59 22.75 -2.21 -13.54
C LEU A 59 23.02 -2.75 -14.95
N GLU A 60 24.27 -3.10 -15.26
CA GLU A 60 24.67 -3.64 -16.57
C GLU A 60 24.03 -5.00 -16.87
N ALA A 61 23.98 -5.90 -15.88
CA ALA A 61 23.33 -7.19 -16.04
C ALA A 61 21.81 -7.04 -16.30
N LYS A 62 21.16 -6.09 -15.61
CA LYS A 62 19.74 -5.76 -15.86
C LYS A 62 19.55 -5.19 -17.26
N ALA A 63 20.46 -4.32 -17.72
CA ALA A 63 20.43 -3.75 -19.07
C ALA A 63 20.54 -4.83 -20.15
N LEU A 64 21.52 -5.73 -20.03
CA LEU A 64 21.72 -6.84 -20.96
C LEU A 64 20.51 -7.79 -21.00
N LEU A 65 19.97 -8.13 -19.84
CA LEU A 65 18.81 -9.01 -19.76
C LEU A 65 17.58 -8.33 -20.40
N LEU A 66 17.37 -7.03 -20.15
CA LEU A 66 16.27 -6.28 -20.74
C LEU A 66 16.38 -6.19 -22.28
N THR A 67 17.57 -5.91 -22.84
CA THR A 67 17.75 -5.92 -24.31
C THR A 67 17.53 -7.29 -24.92
N THR A 68 17.97 -8.34 -24.23
CA THR A 68 17.78 -9.74 -24.65
C THR A 68 16.29 -10.11 -24.66
N LEU A 69 15.56 -9.81 -23.58
CA LEU A 69 14.12 -10.08 -23.47
C LEU A 69 13.29 -9.30 -24.49
N CYS A 70 13.68 -8.05 -24.77
CA CYS A 70 13.01 -7.22 -25.75
C CYS A 70 13.48 -7.47 -27.20
N ASN A 71 14.41 -8.43 -27.41
CA ASN A 71 15.04 -8.72 -28.69
C ASN A 71 15.48 -7.44 -29.43
N SER A 72 16.20 -6.55 -28.73
CA SER A 72 16.67 -5.30 -29.32
C SER A 72 18.13 -5.42 -29.76
N PRO A 73 18.40 -5.61 -31.07
CA PRO A 73 19.75 -5.91 -31.58
C PRO A 73 20.69 -4.70 -31.57
N ALA A 74 20.16 -3.48 -31.46
CA ALA A 74 20.94 -2.25 -31.57
C ALA A 74 21.46 -1.72 -30.22
N GLY A 75 21.29 -2.46 -29.13
CA GLY A 75 21.66 -2.00 -27.78
C GLY A 75 20.85 -0.78 -27.29
N ARG A 76 19.76 -0.47 -27.99
CA ARG A 76 18.82 0.61 -27.67
C ARG A 76 17.50 0.04 -27.21
N LEU A 77 16.73 0.78 -26.43
CA LEU A 77 15.38 0.37 -26.07
C LEU A 77 14.45 1.57 -26.27
N PRO A 78 13.84 1.70 -27.47
CA PRO A 78 12.93 2.78 -27.75
C PRO A 78 11.63 2.60 -26.97
N ILE A 79 11.20 3.66 -26.30
CA ILE A 79 9.98 3.74 -25.51
C ILE A 79 9.16 4.91 -26.05
N THR A 80 7.94 4.61 -26.47
CA THR A 80 6.99 5.63 -26.92
C THR A 80 6.18 6.11 -25.73
N ALA A 81 6.19 7.42 -25.48
CA ALA A 81 5.38 8.10 -24.47
C ALA A 81 4.71 9.32 -25.11
N GLY A 82 3.41 9.19 -25.43
CA GLY A 82 2.69 10.18 -26.22
C GLY A 82 3.31 10.30 -27.61
N ALA A 83 3.56 11.54 -28.06
CA ALA A 83 4.19 11.81 -29.35
C ALA A 83 5.73 11.63 -29.37
N LYS A 84 6.38 11.41 -28.22
CA LYS A 84 7.85 11.30 -28.12
C LYS A 84 8.30 9.84 -28.08
N THR A 85 9.41 9.56 -28.75
CA THR A 85 10.14 8.30 -28.61
C THR A 85 11.46 8.58 -27.90
N LEU A 86 11.66 7.93 -26.76
CA LEU A 86 12.84 8.07 -25.90
C LEU A 86 13.62 6.75 -25.91
N ASP A 87 14.93 6.81 -25.72
CA ASP A 87 15.73 5.62 -25.48
C ASP A 87 15.98 5.43 -23.99
N TRP A 88 15.65 4.24 -23.46
CA TRP A 88 15.78 3.89 -22.04
C TRP A 88 17.18 4.16 -21.49
N PHE A 89 18.23 3.71 -22.19
CA PHE A 89 19.59 3.71 -21.68
C PHE A 89 20.28 5.08 -21.75
N THR A 90 19.71 6.03 -22.48
CA THR A 90 20.29 7.36 -22.66
C THR A 90 19.44 8.47 -22.08
N HIS A 91 18.12 8.36 -22.13
CA HIS A 91 17.21 9.40 -21.69
C HIS A 91 16.63 9.12 -20.31
N ILE A 92 16.21 7.89 -20.00
CA ILE A 92 15.43 7.59 -18.78
C ILE A 92 16.30 6.99 -17.66
N ASN A 93 17.24 6.11 -18.00
CA ASN A 93 18.13 5.46 -17.04
C ASN A 93 19.56 5.39 -17.59
N PRO A 94 20.29 6.50 -17.58
CA PRO A 94 21.62 6.62 -18.18
C PRO A 94 22.75 6.04 -17.31
N GLY A 95 22.42 5.23 -16.30
CA GLY A 95 23.40 4.50 -15.47
C GLY A 95 24.10 5.31 -14.38
N HIS A 96 24.02 6.65 -14.41
CA HIS A 96 24.60 7.52 -13.38
C HIS A 96 23.57 8.04 -12.36
N ASN A 97 22.28 7.90 -12.64
CA ASN A 97 21.19 8.28 -11.74
C ASN A 97 20.47 7.02 -11.24
N THR A 98 20.21 6.92 -9.94
CA THR A 98 19.32 5.88 -9.40
C THR A 98 17.89 6.18 -9.85
N THR A 99 17.26 5.23 -10.53
CA THR A 99 15.85 5.35 -10.91
C THR A 99 15.02 5.50 -9.63
N ARG A 100 14.36 6.65 -9.46
CA ARG A 100 13.61 6.99 -8.22
C ARG A 100 12.30 6.23 -8.07
N MET A 101 11.87 5.51 -9.11
CA MET A 101 10.62 4.76 -9.16
C MET A 101 10.80 3.45 -9.94
N ALA A 102 9.97 2.45 -9.64
CA ALA A 102 9.89 1.26 -10.48
C ALA A 102 9.21 1.61 -11.82
N ILE A 103 9.78 1.17 -12.93
CA ILE A 103 9.27 1.44 -14.28
C ILE A 103 8.82 0.12 -14.91
N ARG A 104 7.58 0.11 -15.40
CA ARG A 104 7.00 -1.02 -16.14
C ARG A 104 6.83 -0.63 -17.60
N PHE A 105 7.42 -1.40 -18.50
CA PHE A 105 7.15 -1.32 -19.93
C PHE A 105 5.96 -2.22 -20.28
N SER A 106 5.12 -1.76 -21.20
CA SER A 106 3.98 -2.51 -21.72
C SER A 106 3.86 -2.25 -23.21
N GLN A 107 3.45 -3.27 -23.97
CA GLN A 107 3.09 -3.11 -25.38
C GLN A 107 1.68 -2.51 -25.54
N GLN A 108 0.87 -2.51 -24.47
CA GLN A 108 -0.46 -1.91 -24.49
C GLN A 108 -0.33 -0.40 -24.27
N ALA A 109 -0.68 0.38 -25.29
CA ALA A 109 -0.79 1.83 -25.17
C ALA A 109 -2.00 2.18 -24.30
N THR A 110 -1.73 2.68 -23.09
CA THR A 110 -2.76 2.90 -22.05
C THR A 110 -2.97 4.37 -21.68
N ALA A 111 -2.26 5.30 -22.31
CA ALA A 111 -2.41 6.73 -22.02
C ALA A 111 -3.52 7.33 -22.89
N PRO A 112 -4.62 7.83 -22.30
CA PRO A 112 -5.72 8.43 -23.06
C PRO A 112 -5.41 9.84 -23.58
N ASP A 113 -4.36 10.49 -23.06
CA ASP A 113 -4.03 11.89 -23.31
C ASP A 113 -2.53 12.06 -23.60
N GLU A 114 -2.21 12.78 -24.67
CA GLU A 114 -0.83 13.12 -25.04
C GLU A 114 -0.16 14.05 -24.02
N ALA A 115 -0.92 14.88 -23.31
CA ALA A 115 -0.40 15.76 -22.27
C ALA A 115 0.09 14.98 -21.03
N PHE A 116 -0.50 13.80 -20.78
CA PHE A 116 -0.19 12.94 -19.65
C PHE A 116 0.08 11.50 -20.12
N PRO A 117 1.19 11.29 -20.85
CA PRO A 117 1.46 10.02 -21.53
C PRO A 117 1.87 8.89 -20.57
N LEU A 118 2.13 9.21 -19.30
CA LEU A 118 2.53 8.24 -18.29
C LEU A 118 1.34 7.86 -17.40
N ARG A 119 1.37 6.64 -16.89
CA ARG A 119 0.48 6.18 -15.83
C ARG A 119 1.30 5.91 -14.57
N LEU A 120 1.03 6.64 -13.50
CA LEU A 120 1.60 6.36 -12.19
C LEU A 120 0.65 5.49 -11.40
N LYS A 121 1.17 4.42 -10.82
CA LYS A 121 0.46 3.62 -9.83
C LYS A 121 0.85 4.12 -8.44
N LEU A 122 -0.13 4.60 -7.70
CA LEU A 122 0.06 5.16 -6.35
C LEU A 122 -0.07 4.07 -5.30
N MET A 123 0.72 4.18 -4.22
CA MET A 123 0.51 3.38 -3.02
C MET A 123 -0.82 3.75 -2.37
N SER A 124 -1.47 2.77 -1.77
CA SER A 124 -2.66 2.98 -0.95
C SER A 124 -2.25 3.42 0.45
N GLU A 125 -3.19 3.94 1.23
CA GLU A 125 -2.96 4.25 2.64
C GLU A 125 -2.41 3.02 3.40
N ALA A 126 -2.98 1.83 3.13
CA ALA A 126 -2.54 0.59 3.77
C ALA A 126 -1.12 0.16 3.38
N GLU A 127 -0.75 0.27 2.11
CA GLU A 127 0.63 0.01 1.66
C GLU A 127 1.62 1.02 2.25
N LEU A 128 1.21 2.30 2.40
CA LEU A 128 2.01 3.30 3.10
C LEU A 128 2.19 2.92 4.58
N VAL A 129 1.14 2.48 5.28
CA VAL A 129 1.29 2.01 6.67
C VAL A 129 2.29 0.85 6.75
N GLN A 130 2.21 -0.13 5.86
CA GLN A 130 3.15 -1.26 5.80
C GLN A 130 4.60 -0.81 5.54
N LEU A 131 4.80 0.14 4.62
CA LEU A 131 6.11 0.74 4.36
C LEU A 131 6.67 1.40 5.62
N PHE A 132 5.85 2.16 6.35
CA PHE A 132 6.27 2.85 7.56
C PHE A 132 6.53 1.88 8.72
N ILE A 133 5.79 0.78 8.85
CA ILE A 133 6.12 -0.31 9.77
C ILE A 133 7.52 -0.86 9.45
N MET A 134 7.83 -1.12 8.18
CA MET A 134 9.15 -1.64 7.83
C MET A 134 10.27 -0.65 8.08
N HIS A 135 10.05 0.61 7.71
CA HIS A 135 11.03 1.66 7.94
C HIS A 135 11.28 1.87 9.44
N ALA A 136 10.22 1.77 10.26
CA ALA A 136 10.29 1.80 11.69
C ALA A 136 11.12 0.62 12.26
N LEU A 137 10.88 -0.60 11.79
CA LEU A 137 11.64 -1.79 12.23
C LEU A 137 13.14 -1.74 11.91
N ASP A 138 13.54 -1.00 10.87
CA ASP A 138 14.94 -0.78 10.52
C ASP A 138 15.65 0.21 11.47
N GLN A 139 14.88 0.95 12.29
CA GLN A 139 15.42 1.86 13.30
C GLN A 139 15.57 1.15 14.65
N GLU A 140 16.76 1.22 15.26
CA GLU A 140 17.07 0.50 16.51
C GLU A 140 16.33 1.02 17.76
N GLU A 141 15.71 2.21 17.71
CA GLU A 141 15.21 2.93 18.89
C GLU A 141 13.70 2.79 19.15
N ILE A 142 12.98 1.91 18.44
CA ILE A 142 11.52 1.85 18.57
C ILE A 142 11.10 1.12 19.84
N ARG A 143 10.48 1.87 20.75
CA ARG A 143 9.80 1.32 21.91
C ARG A 143 8.35 0.95 21.54
N PRO A 144 7.95 -0.32 21.67
CA PRO A 144 6.57 -0.71 21.42
C PRO A 144 5.62 -0.05 22.42
N VAL A 145 4.46 0.38 21.94
CA VAL A 145 3.42 0.99 22.80
C VAL A 145 2.68 -0.10 23.54
N GLU A 146 2.57 0.02 24.86
CA GLU A 146 1.90 -0.99 25.69
C GLU A 146 0.43 -1.15 25.35
N LYS A 147 -0.07 -2.40 25.41
CA LYS A 147 -1.47 -2.76 25.12
C LYS A 147 -2.49 -1.91 25.89
N SER A 148 -2.19 -1.58 27.15
CA SER A 148 -3.04 -0.74 28.01
C SER A 148 -3.24 0.66 27.43
N VAL A 149 -2.16 1.26 26.89
CA VAL A 149 -2.17 2.57 26.24
C VAL A 149 -2.95 2.50 24.93
N ILE A 150 -2.72 1.47 24.10
CA ILE A 150 -3.46 1.25 22.84
C ILE A 150 -4.97 1.19 23.13
N THR A 151 -5.36 0.41 24.14
CA THR A 151 -6.77 0.24 24.52
C THR A 151 -7.39 1.57 24.99
N ALA A 152 -6.68 2.34 25.82
CA ALA A 152 -7.15 3.64 26.30
C ALA A 152 -7.32 4.66 25.17
N ARG A 153 -6.38 4.70 24.21
CA ARG A 153 -6.46 5.58 23.02
C ARG A 153 -7.63 5.22 22.13
N LEU A 154 -7.84 3.92 21.89
CA LEU A 154 -8.95 3.42 21.08
C LEU A 154 -10.30 3.86 21.65
N ALA A 155 -10.49 3.76 22.97
CA ALA A 155 -11.69 4.24 23.64
C ALA A 155 -11.93 5.75 23.39
N GLY A 156 -10.87 6.56 23.47
CA GLY A 156 -10.95 8.00 23.17
C GLY A 156 -11.36 8.29 21.72
N TRP A 157 -10.79 7.56 20.75
CA TRP A 157 -11.09 7.76 19.33
C TRP A 157 -12.51 7.37 18.91
N GLN A 158 -13.24 6.60 19.72
CA GLN A 158 -14.65 6.33 19.43
C GLN A 158 -15.49 7.61 19.33
N SER A 159 -15.11 8.67 20.06
CA SER A 159 -15.77 9.98 20.01
C SER A 159 -15.44 10.80 18.75
N LEU A 160 -14.40 10.42 18.00
CA LEU A 160 -13.92 11.13 16.80
C LEU A 160 -14.48 10.57 15.48
N ARG A 161 -15.45 9.65 15.57
CA ARG A 161 -16.09 9.04 14.40
C ARG A 161 -16.79 10.11 13.56
N GLN A 162 -16.53 10.06 12.27
CA GLN A 162 -17.20 10.87 11.28
C GLN A 162 -18.58 10.27 10.94
N PRO A 163 -19.58 11.11 10.59
CA PRO A 163 -20.91 10.62 10.20
C PRO A 163 -20.90 9.71 8.97
N GLN A 164 -19.91 9.89 8.09
CA GLN A 164 -19.69 9.08 6.89
C GLN A 164 -18.32 8.44 6.95
N GLN A 165 -18.17 7.28 6.30
CA GLN A 165 -16.85 6.67 6.14
C GLN A 165 -15.92 7.61 5.39
N VAL A 166 -14.69 7.71 5.87
CA VAL A 166 -13.66 8.56 5.27
C VAL A 166 -12.87 7.70 4.28
N PRO A 167 -12.80 8.08 2.98
CA PRO A 167 -12.05 7.33 1.99
C PRO A 167 -10.57 7.12 2.35
N GLY A 168 -9.94 6.12 1.73
CA GLY A 168 -8.51 5.83 1.87
C GLY A 168 -8.23 4.44 2.44
N ILE A 169 -9.07 3.96 3.37
CA ILE A 169 -8.88 2.67 4.02
C ILE A 169 -10.21 1.96 4.32
N ASP A 170 -10.21 0.63 4.18
CA ASP A 170 -11.35 -0.24 4.48
C ASP A 170 -10.97 -1.33 5.51
N GLN A 171 -11.98 -2.02 6.05
CA GLN A 171 -11.78 -3.05 7.08
C GLN A 171 -10.84 -4.18 6.62
N GLU A 172 -10.96 -4.58 5.35
CA GLU A 172 -10.15 -5.63 4.73
C GLU A 172 -8.66 -5.23 4.65
N SER A 173 -8.38 -3.97 4.30
CA SER A 173 -7.04 -3.43 4.21
C SER A 173 -6.39 -3.33 5.60
N ILE A 174 -7.18 -3.00 6.64
CA ILE A 174 -6.68 -3.02 8.02
C ILE A 174 -6.34 -4.44 8.47
N ALA A 175 -7.16 -5.44 8.13
CA ALA A 175 -6.83 -6.83 8.40
C ALA A 175 -5.57 -7.30 7.64
N ALA A 176 -5.32 -6.77 6.44
CA ALA A 176 -4.07 -7.01 5.71
C ALA A 176 -2.86 -6.36 6.39
N ILE A 177 -3.00 -5.14 6.93
CA ILE A 177 -1.97 -4.50 7.77
C ILE A 177 -1.73 -5.33 9.03
N ALA A 178 -2.78 -5.81 9.70
CA ALA A 178 -2.67 -6.64 10.91
C ALA A 178 -1.85 -7.92 10.65
N ARG A 179 -2.12 -8.59 9.53
CA ARG A 179 -1.36 -9.76 9.10
C ARG A 179 0.10 -9.40 8.80
N PHE A 180 0.33 -8.35 8.00
CA PHE A 180 1.67 -7.88 7.68
C PHE A 180 2.49 -7.55 8.93
N TRP A 181 1.92 -6.78 9.84
CA TRP A 181 2.55 -6.41 11.11
C TRP A 181 2.90 -7.64 11.94
N ARG A 182 2.03 -8.64 12.01
CA ARG A 182 2.29 -9.89 12.73
C ARG A 182 3.42 -10.71 12.11
N ASP A 183 3.51 -10.70 10.79
CA ASP A 183 4.54 -11.42 10.04
C ASP A 183 5.90 -10.70 10.09
N SER A 184 5.90 -9.37 10.22
CA SER A 184 7.12 -8.53 10.20
C SER A 184 7.68 -8.18 11.58
N VAL A 185 6.83 -7.96 12.59
CA VAL A 185 7.26 -7.48 13.92
C VAL A 185 7.64 -8.66 14.82
N PRO A 186 8.78 -8.64 15.53
CA PRO A 186 9.15 -9.70 16.47
C PRO A 186 8.09 -9.92 17.55
N VAL A 187 7.79 -11.19 17.87
CA VAL A 187 6.74 -11.57 18.84
C VAL A 187 6.85 -10.84 20.18
N ALA A 188 8.06 -10.60 20.68
CA ALA A 188 8.29 -9.89 21.94
C ALA A 188 7.80 -8.42 21.94
N GLN A 189 7.68 -7.80 20.76
CA GLN A 189 7.23 -6.42 20.57
C GLN A 189 5.75 -6.36 20.17
N GLN A 190 5.08 -7.51 19.97
CA GLN A 190 3.70 -7.53 19.51
C GLN A 190 2.71 -7.24 20.65
N GLN A 191 2.27 -5.98 20.74
CA GLN A 191 1.33 -5.50 21.78
C GLN A 191 -0.15 -5.51 21.33
N MET A 192 -0.41 -5.65 20.04
CA MET A 192 -1.76 -5.74 19.47
C MET A 192 -2.19 -7.20 19.26
N ASP A 193 -3.29 -7.59 19.89
CA ASP A 193 -3.95 -8.89 19.69
C ASP A 193 -5.03 -8.82 18.60
N ASP A 194 -5.60 -10.00 18.31
CA ASP A 194 -6.65 -10.18 17.31
C ASP A 194 -7.88 -9.28 17.58
N ASP A 195 -8.23 -9.04 18.85
CA ASP A 195 -9.36 -8.20 19.28
C ASP A 195 -9.10 -6.72 19.02
N LEU A 196 -7.92 -6.20 19.39
CA LEU A 196 -7.54 -4.82 19.10
C LEU A 196 -7.48 -4.56 17.61
N TRP A 197 -7.00 -5.51 16.81
CA TRP A 197 -7.00 -5.40 15.35
C TRP A 197 -8.42 -5.37 14.77
N TYR A 198 -9.35 -6.16 15.29
CA TYR A 198 -10.75 -6.09 14.87
C TYR A 198 -11.39 -4.74 15.24
N GLN A 199 -11.11 -4.24 16.44
CA GLN A 199 -11.57 -2.90 16.84
C GLN A 199 -10.97 -1.80 15.96
N PHE A 200 -9.70 -1.93 15.53
CA PHE A 200 -9.10 -1.04 14.54
C PHE A 200 -9.84 -1.12 13.21
N ALA A 201 -10.07 -2.33 12.71
CA ALA A 201 -10.77 -2.56 11.44
C ALA A 201 -12.17 -1.93 11.43
N THR A 202 -12.89 -1.98 12.55
CA THR A 202 -14.24 -1.40 12.67
C THR A 202 -14.23 0.12 12.88
N LEU A 203 -13.21 0.68 13.55
CA LEU A 203 -13.16 2.09 13.91
C LEU A 203 -12.49 2.98 12.84
N LEU A 204 -11.28 2.65 12.40
CA LEU A 204 -10.44 3.55 11.61
C LEU A 204 -11.04 4.01 10.26
N PRO A 205 -11.83 3.21 9.53
CA PRO A 205 -12.50 3.70 8.31
C PRO A 205 -13.50 4.84 8.57
N SER A 206 -13.91 5.04 9.82
CA SER A 206 -14.78 6.15 10.24
C SER A 206 -14.02 7.32 10.87
N LEU A 207 -12.68 7.27 10.93
CA LEU A 207 -11.86 8.35 11.48
C LEU A 207 -11.34 9.26 10.37
N ASP A 208 -11.16 10.55 10.69
CA ASP A 208 -10.45 11.48 9.82
C ASP A 208 -8.96 11.13 9.72
N LEU A 209 -8.25 11.80 8.80
CA LEU A 209 -6.86 11.46 8.51
C LEU A 209 -5.91 11.75 9.69
N SER A 210 -6.20 12.76 10.50
CA SER A 210 -5.37 13.11 11.67
C SER A 210 -5.52 12.08 12.79
N ALA A 211 -6.74 11.63 13.04
CA ALA A 211 -7.03 10.55 13.99
C ALA A 211 -6.47 9.22 13.49
N ARG A 212 -6.54 8.92 12.19
CA ARG A 212 -5.87 7.75 11.59
C ARG A 212 -4.36 7.81 11.74
N ALA A 213 -3.71 8.96 11.51
CA ALA A 213 -2.27 9.11 11.75
C ALA A 213 -1.89 8.81 13.20
N SER A 214 -2.71 9.27 14.15
CA SER A 214 -2.53 8.99 15.59
C SER A 214 -2.75 7.50 15.93
N ALA A 215 -3.63 6.81 15.19
CA ALA A 215 -3.80 5.37 15.31
C ALA A 215 -2.60 4.59 14.78
N TRP A 216 -2.11 4.98 13.60
CA TRP A 216 -0.97 4.33 12.98
C TRP A 216 0.35 4.61 13.70
N SER A 217 0.46 5.74 14.40
CA SER A 217 1.65 6.05 15.18
C SER A 217 1.97 5.02 16.26
N LEU A 218 0.96 4.29 16.74
CA LEU A 218 1.15 3.21 17.71
C LEU A 218 1.98 2.05 17.13
N LEU A 219 1.98 1.86 15.80
CA LEU A 219 2.71 0.78 15.13
C LEU A 219 4.20 1.07 14.96
N TRP A 220 4.63 2.31 15.18
CA TRP A 220 6.02 2.75 15.10
C TRP A 220 6.45 3.57 16.32
N GLY A 221 5.92 3.21 17.50
CA GLY A 221 6.37 3.74 18.79
C GLY A 221 6.08 5.23 19.03
N GLU A 222 5.03 5.76 18.41
CA GLU A 222 4.62 7.18 18.50
C GLU A 222 5.69 8.18 18.04
N GLN A 223 6.60 7.76 17.16
CA GLN A 223 7.59 8.66 16.58
C GLN A 223 6.91 9.77 15.76
N HIS A 224 7.08 11.01 16.21
CA HIS A 224 6.43 12.17 15.60
C HIS A 224 6.88 12.39 14.14
N ALA A 225 8.17 12.23 13.85
CA ALA A 225 8.72 12.43 12.52
C ALA A 225 8.09 11.49 11.48
N LEU A 226 8.00 10.18 11.80
CA LEU A 226 7.34 9.19 10.93
C LEU A 226 5.86 9.49 10.76
N THR A 227 5.18 9.85 11.84
CA THR A 227 3.76 10.17 11.80
C THR A 227 3.46 11.38 10.90
N GLN A 228 4.28 12.43 10.95
CA GLN A 228 4.14 13.60 10.09
C GLN A 228 4.44 13.29 8.62
N GLN A 229 5.47 12.49 8.36
CA GLN A 229 5.79 12.06 6.99
C GLN A 229 4.67 11.22 6.38
N TRP A 230 4.15 10.25 7.14
CA TRP A 230 3.00 9.45 6.72
C TRP A 230 1.78 10.33 6.45
N LEU A 231 1.48 11.27 7.36
CA LEU A 231 0.34 12.17 7.23
C LEU A 231 0.46 13.06 5.99
N ALA A 232 1.65 13.57 5.68
CA ALA A 232 1.88 14.36 4.48
C ALA A 232 1.62 13.55 3.19
N LEU A 233 2.09 12.30 3.13
CA LEU A 233 1.86 11.41 2.00
C LEU A 233 0.37 11.03 1.87
N ALA A 234 -0.31 10.75 2.97
CA ALA A 234 -1.72 10.40 2.96
C ALA A 234 -2.61 11.59 2.58
N HIS A 235 -2.23 12.83 2.92
CA HIS A 235 -2.91 14.02 2.41
C HIS A 235 -2.80 14.12 0.87
N MET A 236 -1.62 13.83 0.30
CA MET A 236 -1.46 13.80 -1.16
C MET A 236 -2.35 12.72 -1.79
N LEU A 237 -2.47 11.54 -1.18
CA LEU A 237 -3.41 10.51 -1.65
C LEU A 237 -4.85 11.01 -1.63
N HIS A 238 -5.29 11.67 -0.54
CA HIS A 238 -6.63 12.26 -0.45
C HIS A 238 -6.88 13.31 -1.54
N GLN A 239 -5.90 14.16 -1.85
CA GLN A 239 -6.02 15.15 -2.93
C GLN A 239 -6.20 14.50 -4.31
N THR A 240 -5.66 13.30 -4.51
CA THR A 240 -5.90 12.50 -5.73
C THR A 240 -7.20 11.69 -5.69
N GLY A 241 -8.05 11.88 -4.67
CA GLY A 241 -9.27 11.09 -4.47
C GLY A 241 -8.99 9.63 -4.09
N ASN A 242 -7.80 9.34 -3.54
CA ASN A 242 -7.31 7.98 -3.27
C ASN A 242 -7.29 7.08 -4.51
N ALA A 243 -7.07 7.67 -5.69
CA ALA A 243 -6.94 6.93 -6.94
C ALA A 243 -5.71 6.00 -6.90
N ARG A 244 -5.86 4.79 -7.43
CA ARG A 244 -4.75 3.83 -7.55
C ARG A 244 -3.85 4.11 -8.75
N ASP A 245 -4.40 4.74 -9.77
CA ASP A 245 -3.71 5.09 -11.00
C ASP A 245 -4.03 6.55 -11.36
N VAL A 246 -2.99 7.32 -11.68
CA VAL A 246 -3.13 8.71 -12.15
C VAL A 246 -2.36 8.91 -13.45
N ALA A 247 -2.92 9.71 -14.35
CA ALA A 247 -2.22 10.16 -15.55
C ALA A 247 -1.15 11.19 -15.14
N ALA A 248 0.04 11.10 -15.72
CA ALA A 248 1.18 11.92 -15.32
C ALA A 248 1.99 12.44 -16.51
N PRO A 249 2.63 13.61 -16.35
CA PRO A 249 3.39 14.24 -17.41
C PRO A 249 4.72 13.51 -17.63
N LEU A 250 5.22 13.61 -18.87
CA LEU A 250 6.51 13.02 -19.24
C LEU A 250 7.70 13.58 -18.44
N SER A 251 7.55 14.77 -17.86
CA SER A 251 8.56 15.45 -17.04
C SER A 251 9.00 14.68 -15.80
N LEU A 252 8.25 13.65 -15.40
CA LEU A 252 8.66 12.75 -14.30
C LEU A 252 9.76 11.76 -14.69
N LEU A 253 9.97 11.52 -15.99
CA LEU A 253 11.00 10.60 -16.49
C LEU A 253 12.18 11.33 -17.12
N VAL A 254 11.93 12.44 -17.81
CA VAL A 254 12.96 13.21 -18.53
C VAL A 254 12.67 14.70 -18.41
N ASP A 255 13.70 15.54 -18.31
CA ASP A 255 13.49 16.98 -18.35
C ASP A 255 12.95 17.43 -19.72
N THR A 256 12.45 18.66 -19.82
CA THR A 256 11.84 19.29 -21.00
C THR A 256 12.71 19.18 -22.25
N PHE A 257 14.03 19.12 -22.08
CA PHE A 257 15.04 18.97 -23.13
C PHE A 257 15.38 17.52 -23.50
N ALA A 258 14.71 16.53 -22.91
CA ALA A 258 15.06 15.10 -23.02
C ALA A 258 16.52 14.82 -22.62
N LEU A 259 17.07 15.65 -21.72
CA LEU A 259 18.37 15.41 -21.09
C LEU A 259 18.17 14.61 -19.80
N PRO A 260 19.13 13.73 -19.46
CA PRO A 260 19.06 12.86 -18.29
C PRO A 260 19.02 13.56 -16.93
#